data_AF-A0A3P3QQE6-F1
#
_entry.id   AF-A0A3P3QQE6-F1
#
_cell.length_a   1.000
_cell.length_b   1.000
_cell.length_c   1.000
_cell.angle_alpha   90.00
_cell.angle_beta   90.00
_cell.angle_gamma   90.00
#
_symmetry.space_group_name_H-M   'P 1'
#
loop_
_entity.id
_entity.type
_entity.pdbx_description
1 polymer ?
#
loop_
_entity_poly.entity_id
_entity_poly.type
_entity_poly.pdbx_seq_one_letter_code
_entity_poly.pdbx_strand_id
1 'polypeptide(L)'
;MGFSTRHLWMVLAASLLAGCSTLPPSTPPITGSTATSVQDKACVGKIEAPAAGLEATSDPELLKSALGEPNKGQLCMGQVFVATAPVTVYRVWDQAKSYTLYGRWWSFMRPEGPTEQY
;
A
#
# COMPACT_ATOMS: atom_id res chain seq x y z
N MET A 1 -20.09 -47.25 37.11
CA MET A 1 -19.69 -45.82 36.98
C MET A 1 -18.74 -45.70 35.80
N GLY A 2 -19.26 -45.50 34.59
CA GLY A 2 -18.45 -45.34 33.37
C GLY A 2 -18.61 -43.93 32.84
N PHE A 3 -17.72 -43.02 33.26
CA PHE A 3 -17.71 -41.66 32.73
C PHE A 3 -17.08 -41.68 31.33
N SER A 4 -17.92 -41.32 30.36
CA SER A 4 -17.70 -41.39 28.93
C SER A 4 -16.59 -40.42 28.47
N THR A 5 -15.45 -40.99 28.09
CA THR A 5 -14.28 -40.33 27.48
C THR A 5 -14.62 -39.54 26.21
N ARG A 6 -15.80 -39.79 25.62
CA ARG A 6 -16.31 -39.08 24.44
C ARG A 6 -16.78 -37.66 24.75
N HIS A 7 -17.22 -37.37 25.98
CA HIS A 7 -17.64 -36.01 26.35
C HIS A 7 -16.44 -35.08 26.55
N LEU A 8 -15.28 -35.62 26.94
CA LEU A 8 -14.05 -34.84 27.10
C LEU A 8 -13.54 -34.31 25.75
N TRP A 9 -13.71 -35.09 24.67
CA TRP A 9 -13.33 -34.69 23.32
C TRP A 9 -14.27 -33.66 22.69
N MET A 10 -15.57 -33.67 23.04
CA MET A 10 -16.50 -32.66 22.50
C MET A 10 -16.35 -31.28 23.15
N VAL A 11 -15.93 -31.20 24.42
CA VAL A 11 -15.71 -29.90 25.09
C VAL A 11 -14.41 -29.23 24.61
N LEU A 12 -13.40 -30.01 24.19
CA LEU A 12 -12.12 -29.45 23.72
C LEU A 12 -12.21 -28.74 22.35
N ALA A 13 -13.23 -29.07 21.53
CA ALA A 13 -13.38 -28.53 20.18
C ALA A 13 -14.12 -27.17 20.14
N ALA A 14 -14.78 -26.76 21.22
CA ALA A 14 -15.65 -25.57 21.22
C ALA A 14 -14.96 -24.26 21.64
N SER A 15 -13.69 -24.30 22.07
CA SER A 15 -13.02 -23.16 22.71
C SER A 15 -12.23 -22.24 21.77
N LEU A 16 -12.26 -22.46 20.45
CA LEU A 16 -11.38 -21.80 19.48
C LEU A 16 -11.99 -20.60 18.72
N LEU A 17 -13.20 -20.15 19.06
CA LEU A 17 -13.85 -19.04 18.32
C LEU A 17 -14.08 -17.74 19.11
N ALA A 18 -13.49 -17.56 20.29
CA ALA A 18 -13.55 -16.28 21.01
C ALA A 18 -12.42 -15.33 20.58
N GLY A 19 -12.45 -14.85 19.33
CA GLY A 19 -11.64 -13.71 18.88
C GLY A 19 -12.40 -12.40 19.10
N CYS A 20 -12.11 -11.68 20.19
CA CYS A 20 -12.58 -10.31 20.38
C CYS A 20 -11.81 -9.35 19.46
N SER A 21 -12.47 -8.75 18.47
CA SER A 21 -11.95 -7.60 17.72
C SER A 21 -12.57 -6.30 18.25
N THR A 22 -12.15 -5.88 19.44
CA THR A 22 -12.37 -4.49 19.89
C THR A 22 -11.27 -3.60 19.29
N LEU A 23 -11.57 -2.93 18.19
CA LEU A 23 -10.75 -1.82 17.67
C LEU A 23 -11.20 -0.52 18.34
N PRO A 24 -10.32 0.26 18.99
CA PRO A 24 -10.64 1.62 19.38
C PRO A 24 -10.71 2.51 18.13
N PRO A 25 -11.72 3.40 17.99
CA PRO A 25 -11.69 4.44 16.98
C PRO A 25 -10.58 5.43 17.36
N SER A 26 -9.44 5.33 16.69
CA SER A 26 -8.43 6.38 16.69
C SER A 26 -8.81 7.37 15.60
N THR A 27 -9.46 8.46 16.00
CA THR A 27 -9.65 9.64 15.17
C THR A 27 -8.41 10.52 15.32
N PRO A 28 -7.45 10.52 14.37
CA PRO A 28 -6.47 11.60 14.31
C PRO A 28 -7.16 12.90 13.84
N PRO A 29 -6.70 14.08 14.30
CA PRO A 29 -7.23 15.35 13.85
C PRO A 29 -6.94 15.52 12.36
N ILE A 30 -7.99 15.94 11.63
CA ILE A 30 -7.91 16.32 10.22
C ILE A 30 -7.05 17.58 10.15
N THR A 31 -5.82 17.46 9.68
CA THR A 31 -5.01 18.60 9.29
C THR A 31 -4.12 18.19 8.12
N GLY A 32 -4.60 18.48 6.91
CA GLY A 32 -3.81 18.53 5.67
C GLY A 32 -3.14 17.24 5.21
N SER A 33 -3.40 16.84 3.95
CA SER A 33 -2.52 15.92 3.20
C SER A 33 -1.06 16.33 3.38
N THR A 34 -0.35 15.60 4.24
CA THR A 34 1.04 15.88 4.57
C THR A 34 1.85 14.70 4.06
N ALA A 35 2.73 15.00 3.11
CA ALA A 35 3.77 14.10 2.63
C ALA A 35 4.39 13.33 3.80
N THR A 36 4.30 12.01 3.79
CA THR A 36 4.85 11.16 4.85
C THR A 36 6.10 10.45 4.34
N SER A 37 7.17 10.51 5.12
CA SER A 37 8.45 9.83 4.86
C SER A 37 8.71 8.67 5.82
N VAL A 38 9.42 7.64 5.37
CA VAL A 38 9.81 6.50 6.22
C VAL A 38 11.07 6.82 7.02
N GLN A 39 10.89 7.38 8.22
CA GLN A 39 11.90 7.54 9.29
C GLN A 39 13.16 8.39 8.94
N ASP A 40 14.01 8.63 9.95
CA ASP A 40 15.13 9.62 10.14
C ASP A 40 16.17 9.85 9.01
N LYS A 41 15.97 9.32 7.80
CA LYS A 41 16.80 9.61 6.64
C LYS A 41 16.14 10.72 5.81
N ALA A 42 16.89 11.78 5.52
CA ALA A 42 16.45 12.81 4.58
C ALA A 42 16.18 12.16 3.21
N CYS A 43 14.91 12.02 2.85
CA CYS A 43 14.54 11.64 1.49
C CYS A 43 14.99 12.74 0.53
N VAL A 44 15.77 12.38 -0.48
CA VAL A 44 16.20 13.33 -1.51
C VAL A 44 15.08 13.46 -2.54
N GLY A 45 14.68 14.69 -2.83
CA GLY A 45 13.62 15.01 -3.80
C GLY A 45 12.45 15.74 -3.16
N LYS A 46 11.43 16.03 -3.96
CA LYS A 46 10.18 16.66 -3.54
C LYS A 46 9.02 15.94 -4.21
N ILE A 47 7.83 16.07 -3.63
CA ILE A 47 6.60 15.64 -4.28
C ILE A 47 6.24 16.69 -5.32
N GLU A 48 6.22 16.29 -6.59
CA GLU A 48 5.80 17.14 -7.69
C GLU A 48 4.28 17.40 -7.63
N ALA A 49 3.85 18.51 -8.24
CA ALA A 49 2.44 18.82 -8.31
C ALA A 49 1.66 17.73 -9.08
N PRO A 50 0.41 17.44 -8.69
CA PRO A 50 -0.42 16.46 -9.38
C PRO A 50 -0.63 16.83 -10.85
N ALA A 51 -0.64 15.82 -11.73
CA ALA A 51 -1.08 15.99 -13.10
C ALA A 51 -2.56 16.42 -13.16
N ALA A 52 -2.98 17.00 -14.28
CA ALA A 52 -4.38 17.38 -14.47
C ALA A 52 -5.31 16.17 -14.28
N GLY A 53 -6.42 16.39 -13.56
CA GLY A 53 -7.37 15.32 -13.20
C GLY A 53 -7.00 14.51 -11.96
N LEU A 54 -5.97 14.92 -11.20
CA LEU A 54 -5.62 14.35 -9.90
C LEU A 54 -5.81 15.38 -8.79
N GLU A 55 -6.39 14.94 -7.68
CA GLU A 55 -6.54 15.73 -6.46
C GLU A 55 -5.87 15.02 -5.29
N ALA A 56 -5.13 15.77 -4.47
CA ALA A 56 -4.46 15.20 -3.30
C ALA A 56 -5.50 14.74 -2.28
N THR A 57 -5.38 13.49 -1.81
CA THR A 57 -6.28 12.91 -0.81
C THR A 57 -5.48 12.19 0.28
N SER A 58 -6.12 11.93 1.42
CA SER A 58 -5.52 11.20 2.53
C SER A 58 -5.99 9.75 2.50
N ASP A 59 -5.05 8.83 2.28
CA ASP A 59 -5.24 7.39 2.46
C ASP A 59 -3.97 6.82 3.14
N PRO A 60 -3.96 6.72 4.48
CA PRO A 60 -2.79 6.27 5.22
C PRO A 60 -2.40 4.82 4.93
N GLU A 61 -3.37 3.96 4.61
CA GLU A 61 -3.11 2.55 4.35
C GLU A 61 -2.43 2.37 3.00
N LEU A 62 -2.96 3.03 1.96
CA LEU A 62 -2.35 3.03 0.64
C LEU A 62 -0.94 3.63 0.68
N LEU A 63 -0.78 4.77 1.36
CA LEU A 63 0.52 5.43 1.51
C LEU A 63 1.52 4.50 2.22
N LYS A 64 1.13 3.90 3.35
CA LYS A 64 1.98 2.95 4.08
C LYS A 64 2.35 1.73 3.23
N SER A 65 1.48 1.28 2.32
CA SER A 65 1.74 0.14 1.43
C SER A 65 2.74 0.42 0.30
N ALA A 66 3.02 1.69 0.03
CA ALA A 66 3.94 2.14 -1.01
C ALA A 66 5.31 2.56 -0.44
N LEU A 67 5.32 2.98 0.82
CA LEU A 67 6.48 3.43 1.56
C LEU A 67 7.32 2.26 2.10
N GLY A 68 8.65 2.33 1.98
CA GLY A 68 9.53 1.31 2.58
C GLY A 68 11.03 1.56 2.44
N GLU A 69 11.80 0.48 2.58
CA GLU A 69 13.26 0.56 2.62
C GLU A 69 13.90 0.89 1.26
N PRO A 70 15.05 1.59 1.24
CA PRO A 70 15.85 1.78 0.04
C PRO A 70 16.21 0.46 -0.66
N ASN A 71 16.29 0.48 -1.99
CA ASN A 71 16.65 -0.66 -2.83
C ASN A 71 15.67 -1.86 -2.77
N LYS A 72 14.48 -1.69 -2.19
CA LYS A 72 13.39 -2.70 -2.21
C LYS A 72 12.29 -2.39 -3.23
N GLY A 73 12.50 -1.41 -4.10
CA GLY A 73 11.49 -0.95 -5.05
C GLY A 73 10.26 -0.40 -4.33
N GLN A 74 10.48 0.45 -3.32
CA GLN A 74 9.45 1.17 -2.55
C GLN A 74 9.78 2.67 -2.51
N LEU A 75 8.81 3.49 -2.13
CA LEU A 75 8.97 4.94 -2.01
C LEU A 75 9.62 5.34 -0.68
N CYS A 76 10.48 6.36 -0.70
CA CYS A 76 10.99 7.02 0.51
C CYS A 76 9.96 7.99 1.10
N MET A 77 9.29 8.76 0.23
CA MET A 77 8.18 9.66 0.57
C MET A 77 7.10 9.56 -0.52
N GLY A 78 5.86 9.92 -0.18
CA GLY A 78 4.78 9.96 -1.16
C GLY A 78 3.56 10.75 -0.69
N GLN A 79 2.66 10.98 -1.65
CA GLN A 79 1.35 11.60 -1.46
C GLN A 79 0.34 10.77 -2.25
N VAL A 80 -0.84 10.57 -1.67
CA VAL A 80 -1.93 9.88 -2.36
C VAL A 80 -2.75 10.90 -3.13
N PHE A 81 -3.16 10.51 -4.34
CA PHE A 81 -4.03 11.28 -5.20
C PHE A 81 -5.23 10.43 -5.64
N VAL A 82 -6.36 11.09 -5.82
CA VAL A 82 -7.57 10.50 -6.42
C VAL A 82 -7.77 11.08 -7.81
N ALA A 83 -8.15 10.22 -8.78
CA ALA A 83 -8.50 10.65 -10.11
C ALA A 83 -9.92 11.25 -10.13
N THR A 84 -10.02 12.53 -10.47
CA THR A 84 -11.28 13.27 -10.61
C THR A 84 -11.71 13.42 -12.08
N ALA A 85 -10.82 13.08 -13.01
CA ALA A 85 -11.05 13.01 -14.45
C ALA A 85 -10.22 11.85 -15.04
N PRO A 86 -10.41 11.47 -16.32
CA PRO A 86 -9.55 10.50 -16.98
C PRO A 86 -8.07 10.93 -16.97
N VAL A 87 -7.19 10.07 -16.47
CA VAL A 87 -5.74 10.30 -16.40
C VAL A 87 -5.02 9.29 -17.28
N THR A 88 -4.14 9.77 -18.15
CA THR A 88 -3.27 8.89 -18.93
C THR A 88 -2.06 8.48 -18.10
N VAL A 89 -1.80 7.18 -18.04
CA VAL A 89 -0.62 6.61 -17.39
C VAL A 89 0.13 5.71 -18.35
N TYR A 90 1.44 5.69 -18.23
CA TYR A 90 2.35 4.86 -19.00
C TYR A 90 3.00 3.84 -18.08
N ARG A 91 3.15 2.62 -18.59
CA ARG A 91 3.84 1.53 -17.89
C ARG A 91 4.87 0.92 -18.81
N VAL A 92 6.04 0.67 -18.26
CA VAL A 92 7.05 -0.17 -18.89
C VAL A 92 6.73 -1.62 -18.56
N TRP A 93 6.55 -2.45 -19.59
CA TRP A 93 6.40 -3.89 -19.46
C TRP A 93 7.51 -4.55 -20.28
N ASP A 94 8.25 -5.44 -19.63
CA ASP A 94 9.25 -6.27 -20.28
C ASP A 94 8.69 -7.69 -20.42
N GLN A 95 8.41 -8.08 -21.66
CA GLN A 95 7.89 -9.42 -21.97
C GLN A 95 8.85 -10.53 -21.54
N ALA A 96 10.16 -10.28 -21.51
CA ALA A 96 11.15 -11.25 -21.02
C ALA A 96 11.07 -11.46 -19.49
N LYS A 97 10.47 -10.52 -18.77
CA LYS A 97 10.30 -10.55 -17.31
C LYS A 97 8.81 -10.63 -16.97
N SER A 98 8.24 -11.83 -17.00
CA SER A 98 6.80 -12.08 -16.80
C SER A 98 6.23 -11.48 -15.51
N TYR A 99 7.04 -11.37 -14.45
CA TYR A 99 6.64 -10.74 -13.18
C TYR A 99 6.36 -9.23 -13.29
N THR A 100 6.79 -8.56 -14.37
CA THR A 100 6.54 -7.13 -14.61
C THR A 100 5.14 -6.85 -15.18
N LEU A 101 4.41 -7.88 -15.61
CA LEU A 101 3.09 -7.75 -16.25
C LEU A 101 2.06 -7.05 -15.36
N TYR A 102 2.14 -7.24 -14.03
CA TYR A 102 1.24 -6.64 -13.04
C TYR A 102 1.98 -5.71 -12.07
N GLY A 103 3.07 -5.08 -12.53
CA GLY A 103 3.85 -4.13 -11.75
C GLY A 103 3.00 -2.96 -11.21
N ARG A 104 3.38 -2.45 -10.04
CA ARG A 104 2.71 -1.34 -9.34
C ARG A 104 3.17 0.05 -9.79
N TRP A 105 4.12 0.12 -10.73
CA TRP A 105 4.80 1.35 -11.13
C TRP A 105 4.27 1.91 -12.46
N TRP A 106 3.91 3.19 -12.43
CA TRP A 106 3.33 3.92 -13.55
C TRP A 106 3.94 5.33 -13.61
N SER A 107 3.96 5.92 -14.80
CA SER A 107 4.43 7.29 -15.04
C SER A 107 3.33 8.10 -15.73
N PHE A 108 3.23 9.39 -15.43
CA PHE A 108 2.39 10.33 -16.19
C PHE A 108 3.08 10.82 -17.47
N MET A 109 4.41 10.68 -17.53
CA MET A 109 5.22 10.98 -18.71
C MET A 109 5.47 9.72 -19.51
N ARG A 110 5.34 9.81 -20.83
CA ARG A 110 5.71 8.72 -21.73
C ARG A 110 7.21 8.44 -21.56
N PRO A 111 7.64 7.19 -21.29
CA PRO A 111 9.05 6.85 -21.30
C PRO A 111 9.61 7.00 -22.72
N GLU A 112 10.84 7.51 -22.83
CA GLU A 112 11.53 7.77 -24.08
C GLU A 112 12.91 7.12 -24.04
N GLY A 113 13.35 6.51 -25.15
CA GLY A 113 14.64 5.83 -25.24
C GLY A 113 14.57 4.30 -25.10
N PRO A 114 15.73 3.63 -25.04
CA PRO A 114 15.84 2.17 -24.98
C PRO A 114 15.32 1.59 -23.66
N THR A 115 14.78 0.37 -23.71
CA THR A 115 14.23 -0.33 -22.53
C THR A 115 15.26 -0.53 -21.43
N GLU A 116 16.55 -0.65 -21.77
CA GLU A 116 17.64 -0.86 -20.82
C GLU A 116 17.87 0.34 -19.86
N GLN A 117 17.30 1.51 -20.17
CA GLN A 117 17.38 2.69 -19.32
C GLN A 117 16.29 2.73 -18.23
N TYR A 118 15.42 1.70 -18.17
CA TYR A 118 14.25 1.60 -17.30
C TYR A 118 14.20 0.25 -16.54
#